data_AF-A0AAQ4DEW5-F1
#
_entry.id   AF-A0AAQ4DEW5-F1
#
_cell.length_a   1.000
_cell.length_b   1.000
_cell.length_c   1.000
_cell.angle_alpha   90.00
_cell.angle_beta   90.00
_cell.angle_gamma   90.00
#
_symmetry.space_group_name_H-M   'P 1'
#
loop_
_entity.id
_entity.type
_entity.pdbx_description
1 polymer ?
#
loop_
_entity_poly.entity_id
_entity_poly.type
_entity_poly.pdbx_seq_one_letter_code
_entity_poly.pdbx_strand_id
1 'polypeptide(L)'
;MKNRKPYDGIKPFVILYNACNVVLNTYFMVTFLSKTYVGGGYSFICQGINFEARDENTMSMLNLLWWYLLVRISDFLDTVFFVLRKKYSHVSFLHVVHHMLVVYNGCYGLGYGPDGQVILSLIINCFVHVIMYTYYFLSLLGPTVQKHLWWKRYLTQLQLAQFTFAFVHMMVPMFMNCGYPRVHIYVMLCEAVFFFTMFTRFYRKAYKDRKSPSKDYVDSSDLKSKVQ
;
A
#
# COMPACT_ATOMS: atom_id res chain seq x y z
N MET A 1 -17.12 11.28 15.39
CA MET A 1 -17.80 9.96 15.60
C MET A 1 -17.82 9.45 17.06
N LYS A 2 -17.29 10.18 18.06
CA LYS A 2 -17.19 9.68 19.46
C LYS A 2 -18.54 9.25 20.06
N ASN A 3 -19.58 10.08 19.92
CA ASN A 3 -20.88 9.89 20.56
C ASN A 3 -22.01 9.42 19.62
N ARG A 4 -21.68 8.91 18.41
CA ARG A 4 -22.68 8.43 17.42
C ARG A 4 -22.56 6.93 17.21
N LYS A 5 -23.64 6.23 16.85
CA LYS A 5 -23.59 4.79 16.50
C LYS A 5 -22.81 4.59 15.17
N PRO A 6 -22.15 3.43 14.96
CA PRO A 6 -21.52 3.13 13.67
C PRO A 6 -22.56 3.15 12.54
N TYR A 7 -22.19 3.72 11.40
CA TYR A 7 -23.08 3.73 10.23
C TYR A 7 -22.98 2.38 9.52
N ASP A 8 -23.93 1.47 9.76
CA ASP A 8 -23.96 0.17 9.08
C ASP A 8 -24.67 0.22 7.72
N GLY A 9 -25.52 1.22 7.48
CA GLY A 9 -26.23 1.43 6.22
C GLY A 9 -25.33 1.74 5.01
N ILE A 10 -24.05 2.06 5.23
CA ILE A 10 -23.09 2.29 4.13
C ILE A 10 -22.49 0.99 3.57
N LYS A 11 -22.78 -0.17 4.17
CA LYS A 11 -22.19 -1.45 3.76
C LYS A 11 -22.36 -1.75 2.25
N PRO A 12 -23.52 -1.55 1.60
CA PRO A 12 -23.66 -1.76 0.16
C PRO A 12 -22.75 -0.84 -0.68
N PHE A 13 -22.60 0.42 -0.26
CA PHE A 13 -21.69 1.37 -0.92
C PHE A 13 -20.23 0.95 -0.79
N VAL A 14 -19.82 0.45 0.38
CA VAL A 14 -18.46 -0.05 0.58
C VAL A 14 -18.21 -1.32 -0.25
N ILE A 15 -19.21 -2.19 -0.43
CA ILE A 15 -19.12 -3.36 -1.32
C ILE A 15 -18.91 -2.89 -2.77
N LEU A 16 -19.75 -1.97 -3.26
CA LEU A 16 -19.64 -1.43 -4.61
C LEU A 16 -18.29 -0.75 -4.84
N TYR A 17 -17.85 0.08 -3.89
CA TYR A 17 -16.56 0.76 -3.93
C TYR A 17 -15.39 -0.23 -4.05
N ASN A 18 -15.34 -1.28 -3.22
CA ASN A 18 -14.30 -2.29 -3.31
C ASN A 18 -14.33 -3.04 -4.67
N ALA A 19 -15.53 -3.37 -5.17
CA ALA A 19 -15.67 -4.02 -6.48
C ALA A 19 -15.18 -3.12 -7.63
N CYS A 20 -15.54 -1.83 -7.61
CA CYS A 20 -15.04 -0.85 -8.57
C CYS A 20 -13.51 -0.74 -8.51
N ASN A 21 -12.93 -0.71 -7.31
CA ASN A 21 -11.48 -0.68 -7.16
C ASN A 21 -10.80 -1.94 -7.71
N VAL A 22 -11.37 -3.13 -7.57
CA VAL A 22 -10.85 -4.35 -8.21
C VAL A 22 -10.81 -4.18 -9.73
N VAL A 23 -11.91 -3.73 -10.34
CA VAL A 23 -12.00 -3.54 -11.80
C VAL A 23 -11.02 -2.48 -12.27
N LEU A 24 -10.99 -1.31 -11.62
CA LEU A 24 -10.11 -0.21 -12.00
C LEU A 24 -8.63 -0.57 -11.86
N ASN A 25 -8.21 -1.19 -10.75
CA ASN A 25 -6.80 -1.59 -10.59
C ASN A 25 -6.42 -2.69 -11.59
N THR A 26 -7.34 -3.59 -11.95
CA THR A 26 -7.10 -4.59 -13.01
C THR A 26 -6.92 -3.91 -14.37
N TYR A 27 -7.78 -2.94 -14.70
CA TYR A 27 -7.69 -2.16 -15.93
C TYR A 27 -6.36 -1.41 -16.04
N PHE A 28 -5.95 -0.69 -14.98
CA PHE A 28 -4.67 0.02 -14.96
C PHE A 28 -3.50 -0.95 -15.06
N MET A 29 -3.51 -2.05 -14.31
CA MET A 29 -2.45 -3.06 -14.36
C MET A 29 -2.23 -3.60 -15.77
N VAL A 30 -3.31 -4.07 -16.43
CA VAL A 30 -3.23 -4.63 -17.78
C VAL A 30 -2.77 -3.57 -18.77
N THR A 31 -3.35 -2.38 -18.70
CA THR A 31 -3.07 -1.32 -19.67
C THR A 31 -1.64 -0.78 -19.53
N PHE A 32 -1.17 -0.55 -18.30
CA PHE A 32 0.23 -0.17 -18.06
C PHE A 32 1.18 -1.27 -18.55
N LEU A 33 0.92 -2.54 -18.21
CA LEU A 33 1.78 -3.65 -18.63
C LEU A 33 1.86 -3.79 -20.15
N SER A 34 0.71 -3.67 -20.84
CA SER A 34 0.64 -3.72 -22.30
C SER A 34 1.38 -2.56 -22.96
N LYS A 35 1.24 -1.33 -22.44
CA LYS A 35 1.84 -0.13 -23.03
C LYS A 35 3.32 0.07 -22.73
N THR A 36 3.90 -0.70 -21.81
CA THR A 36 5.28 -0.51 -21.33
C THR A 36 6.14 -1.72 -21.60
N TYR A 37 5.95 -2.83 -20.88
CA TYR A 37 6.85 -3.98 -20.95
C TYR A 37 6.51 -4.96 -22.09
N VAL A 38 5.23 -5.18 -22.36
CA VAL A 38 4.81 -6.16 -23.39
C VAL A 38 4.81 -5.54 -24.78
N GLY A 39 4.36 -4.29 -24.91
CA GLY A 39 4.24 -3.59 -26.20
C GLY A 39 5.04 -2.30 -26.32
N GLY A 40 5.64 -1.80 -25.24
CA GLY A 40 6.34 -0.50 -25.20
C GLY A 40 7.87 -0.58 -25.14
N GLY A 41 8.46 -1.77 -25.05
CA GLY A 41 9.92 -1.96 -25.02
C GLY A 41 10.62 -1.50 -23.73
N TYR A 42 9.90 -1.38 -22.60
CA TYR A 42 10.51 -0.94 -21.34
C TYR A 42 11.48 -1.96 -20.79
N SER A 43 12.59 -1.48 -20.24
CA SER A 43 13.53 -2.30 -19.49
C SER A 43 13.02 -2.58 -18.08
N PHE A 44 12.95 -3.85 -17.70
CA PHE A 44 12.61 -4.25 -16.32
C PHE A 44 13.68 -3.85 -15.30
N ILE A 45 14.92 -3.64 -15.75
CA ILE A 45 16.06 -3.42 -14.85
C ILE A 45 16.24 -1.93 -14.60
N CYS A 46 16.39 -1.12 -15.65
CA CYS A 46 16.62 0.32 -15.53
C CYS A 46 15.95 1.04 -16.71
N GLN A 47 14.93 1.83 -16.39
CA GLN A 47 14.18 2.62 -17.36
C GLN A 47 14.29 4.12 -17.04
N GLY A 48 14.81 4.89 -18.00
CA GLY A 48 14.87 6.35 -17.94
C GLY A 48 13.54 7.03 -18.27
N ILE A 49 13.55 8.37 -18.26
CA ILE A 49 12.42 9.21 -18.65
C ILE A 49 12.81 9.99 -19.91
N ASN A 50 11.97 9.91 -20.94
CA ASN A 50 12.12 10.78 -22.12
C ASN A 50 11.11 11.93 -22.05
N PHE A 51 11.57 13.12 -21.65
CA PHE A 51 10.71 14.30 -21.51
C PHE A 51 10.28 14.92 -22.85
N GLU A 52 10.97 14.60 -23.94
CA GLU A 52 10.69 15.13 -25.27
C GLU A 52 9.69 14.25 -26.04
N ALA A 53 9.43 13.03 -25.56
CA ALA A 53 8.48 12.11 -26.20
C ALA A 53 7.06 12.70 -26.20
N ARG A 54 6.45 12.71 -27.39
CA ARG A 54 5.08 13.19 -27.63
C ARG A 54 4.26 12.24 -28.50
N ASP A 55 4.72 11.00 -28.64
CA ASP A 55 4.00 9.97 -29.36
C ASP A 55 2.68 9.61 -28.67
N GLU A 56 1.79 8.97 -29.42
CA GLU A 56 0.45 8.61 -28.95
C GLU A 56 0.49 7.72 -27.69
N ASN A 57 1.48 6.83 -27.58
CA ASN A 57 1.59 5.97 -26.41
C ASN A 57 1.98 6.76 -25.17
N THR A 58 2.97 7.66 -25.28
CA THR A 58 3.36 8.57 -24.19
C THR A 58 2.19 9.44 -23.72
N MET A 59 1.46 10.07 -24.64
CA MET A 59 0.30 10.90 -24.29
C MET A 59 -0.83 10.06 -23.66
N SER A 60 -1.05 8.85 -24.14
CA SER A 60 -2.01 7.90 -23.55
C SER A 60 -1.59 7.47 -22.14
N MET A 61 -0.31 7.20 -21.91
CA MET A 61 0.26 6.89 -20.59
C MET A 61 0.04 8.05 -19.61
N LEU A 62 0.31 9.28 -20.00
CA LEU A 62 0.06 10.47 -19.16
C LEU A 62 -1.39 10.59 -18.73
N ASN A 63 -2.34 10.37 -19.65
CA ASN A 63 -3.76 10.38 -19.34
C ASN A 63 -4.13 9.23 -18.37
N LEU A 64 -3.59 8.03 -18.58
CA LEU A 64 -3.81 6.90 -17.67
C LEU A 64 -3.28 7.19 -16.26
N LEU A 65 -2.11 7.82 -16.16
CA LEU A 65 -1.49 8.21 -14.89
C LEU A 65 -2.29 9.29 -14.17
N TRP A 66 -2.91 10.21 -14.90
CA TRP A 66 -3.86 11.18 -14.34
C TRP A 66 -5.08 10.49 -13.72
N TRP A 67 -5.73 9.58 -14.45
CA TRP A 67 -6.87 8.82 -13.91
C TRP A 67 -6.47 7.92 -12.75
N TYR A 68 -5.28 7.32 -12.81
CA TYR A 68 -4.72 6.54 -11.73
C TYR A 68 -4.53 7.38 -10.46
N LEU A 69 -4.00 8.60 -10.57
CA LEU A 69 -3.87 9.52 -9.44
C LEU A 69 -5.24 9.83 -8.82
N LEU A 70 -6.27 10.06 -9.62
CA LEU A 70 -7.63 10.30 -9.10
C LEU A 70 -8.15 9.09 -8.32
N VAL A 71 -7.89 7.87 -8.78
CA VAL A 71 -8.23 6.64 -8.03
C VAL A 71 -7.44 6.58 -6.72
N ARG A 72 -6.15 6.90 -6.72
CA ARG A 72 -5.34 6.94 -5.49
C ARG A 72 -5.78 8.02 -4.50
N ILE A 73 -6.30 9.15 -4.97
CA ILE A 73 -6.96 10.14 -4.11
C ILE A 73 -8.25 9.55 -3.55
N SER A 74 -9.00 8.79 -4.34
CA SER A 74 -10.22 8.13 -3.88
C SER A 74 -9.97 7.08 -2.78
N ASP A 75 -8.75 6.53 -2.66
CA ASP A 75 -8.37 5.61 -1.58
C ASP A 75 -8.46 6.26 -0.18
N PHE A 76 -8.46 7.59 -0.08
CA PHE A 76 -8.77 8.26 1.20
C PHE A 76 -10.18 7.95 1.71
N LEU A 77 -11.11 7.59 0.81
CA LEU A 77 -12.46 7.15 1.19
C LEU A 77 -12.44 5.87 2.04
N ASP A 78 -11.43 5.00 1.90
CA ASP A 78 -11.27 3.85 2.80
C ASP A 78 -11.13 4.29 4.26
N THR A 79 -10.33 5.34 4.48
CA THR A 79 -10.14 5.93 5.81
C THR A 79 -11.45 6.54 6.33
N VAL A 80 -12.21 7.20 5.46
CA VAL A 80 -13.54 7.73 5.80
C VAL A 80 -14.49 6.60 6.19
N PHE A 81 -14.55 5.51 5.42
CA PHE A 81 -15.38 4.35 5.72
C PHE A 81 -14.98 3.67 7.04
N PHE A 82 -13.68 3.54 7.33
CA PHE A 82 -13.22 2.99 8.61
C PHE A 82 -13.62 3.87 9.79
N VAL A 83 -13.51 5.19 9.67
CA VAL A 83 -13.93 6.13 10.73
C VAL A 83 -15.44 6.10 10.93
N LEU A 84 -16.24 6.09 9.85
CA LEU A 84 -17.71 6.03 9.91
C LEU A 84 -18.22 4.71 10.51
N ARG A 85 -17.52 3.61 10.30
CA ARG A 85 -17.83 2.28 10.87
C ARG A 85 -17.15 2.01 12.22
N LYS A 86 -16.45 3.00 12.78
CA LYS A 86 -15.67 2.89 14.04
C LYS A 86 -14.64 1.74 14.04
N LYS A 87 -14.04 1.44 12.88
CA LYS A 87 -12.97 0.43 12.74
C LYS A 87 -11.58 1.08 12.86
N TYR A 88 -11.34 1.80 13.96
CA TYR A 88 -10.10 2.56 14.16
C TYR A 88 -8.82 1.71 14.18
N SER A 89 -8.91 0.43 14.50
CA SER A 89 -7.78 -0.50 14.43
C SER A 89 -7.18 -0.66 13.03
N HIS A 90 -7.93 -0.30 11.98
CA HIS A 90 -7.47 -0.31 10.59
C HIS A 90 -6.75 0.98 10.19
N VAL A 91 -7.00 2.09 10.90
CA VAL A 91 -6.37 3.40 10.63
C VAL A 91 -5.10 3.52 11.47
N SER A 92 -4.03 2.89 10.99
CA SER A 92 -2.70 3.01 11.61
C SER A 92 -2.00 4.29 11.16
N PHE A 93 -1.01 4.76 11.93
CA PHE A 93 -0.15 5.88 11.50
C PHE A 93 0.54 5.58 10.16
N LEU A 94 1.02 4.34 9.98
CA LEU A 94 1.64 3.88 8.73
C LEU A 94 0.66 3.97 7.56
N HIS A 95 -0.60 3.58 7.75
CA HIS A 95 -1.66 3.69 6.75
C HIS A 95 -1.85 5.15 6.31
N VAL A 96 -2.07 6.06 7.25
CA VAL A 96 -2.34 7.47 6.93
C VAL A 96 -1.15 8.11 6.21
N VAL A 97 0.06 7.92 6.74
CA VAL A 97 1.29 8.46 6.15
C VAL A 97 1.54 7.90 4.76
N HIS A 98 1.31 6.59 4.55
CA HIS A 98 1.43 5.96 3.25
C HIS A 98 0.46 6.58 2.23
N HIS A 99 -0.83 6.71 2.55
CA HIS A 99 -1.81 7.29 1.62
C HIS A 99 -1.48 8.76 1.28
N MET A 100 -0.99 9.53 2.26
CA MET A 100 -0.53 10.90 2.00
C MET A 100 0.67 10.94 1.04
N LEU A 101 1.65 10.07 1.25
CA LEU A 101 2.85 10.00 0.40
C LEU A 101 2.54 9.48 -1.00
N VAL A 102 1.65 8.49 -1.16
CA VAL A 102 1.26 7.98 -2.48
C VAL A 102 0.62 9.08 -3.33
N VAL A 103 -0.26 9.90 -2.74
CA VAL A 103 -0.89 11.02 -3.48
C VAL A 103 0.11 12.13 -3.75
N TYR A 104 0.96 12.48 -2.78
CA TYR A 104 2.04 13.44 -2.99
C TYR A 104 2.97 13.00 -4.14
N ASN A 105 3.40 11.73 -4.15
CA ASN A 105 4.27 11.17 -5.19
C ASN A 105 3.59 11.12 -6.55
N GLY A 106 2.29 10.83 -6.60
CA GLY A 106 1.53 10.87 -7.85
C GLY A 106 1.42 12.29 -8.42
N CYS A 107 1.16 13.29 -7.58
CA CYS A 107 1.16 14.70 -7.98
C CYS A 107 2.56 15.16 -8.43
N TYR A 108 3.60 14.81 -7.68
CA TYR A 108 4.99 15.11 -8.02
C TYR A 108 5.39 14.46 -9.34
N GLY A 109 5.09 13.17 -9.52
CA GLY A 109 5.37 12.42 -10.75
C GLY A 109 4.70 13.06 -11.96
N LEU A 110 3.39 13.34 -11.90
CA LEU A 110 2.68 14.01 -13.00
C LEU A 110 3.22 15.41 -13.32
N GLY A 111 3.71 16.14 -12.31
CA GLY A 111 4.29 17.47 -12.52
C GLY A 111 5.70 17.45 -13.11
N TYR A 112 6.53 16.46 -12.76
CA TYR A 112 7.99 16.51 -12.99
C TYR A 112 8.58 15.33 -13.75
N GLY A 113 7.78 14.34 -14.15
CA GLY A 113 8.23 13.19 -14.94
C GLY A 113 7.52 11.90 -14.54
N PRO A 114 6.34 11.60 -15.09
CA PRO A 114 5.48 10.53 -14.56
C PRO A 114 5.79 9.14 -15.11
N ASP A 115 7.01 8.92 -15.59
CA ASP A 115 7.37 7.74 -16.37
C ASP A 115 8.68 7.11 -15.88
N GLY A 116 9.12 6.05 -16.56
CA GLY A 116 10.39 5.39 -16.33
C GLY A 116 10.34 4.33 -15.23
N GLN A 117 11.39 4.28 -14.40
CA GLN A 117 11.58 3.24 -13.38
C GLN A 117 10.37 3.03 -12.46
N VAL A 118 9.63 4.10 -12.15
CA VAL A 118 8.49 4.09 -11.22
C VAL A 118 7.32 3.24 -11.73
N ILE A 119 7.18 3.06 -13.04
CA ILE A 119 6.04 2.40 -13.66
C ILE A 119 5.93 0.92 -13.26
N LEU A 120 7.05 0.21 -13.09
CA LEU A 120 7.01 -1.18 -12.61
C LEU A 120 6.38 -1.28 -11.23
N SER A 121 6.75 -0.35 -10.35
CA SER A 121 6.21 -0.27 -8.99
C SER A 121 4.72 0.05 -9.01
N LEU A 122 4.24 0.89 -9.94
CA LEU A 122 2.80 1.12 -10.14
C LEU A 122 2.05 -0.14 -10.58
N ILE A 123 2.59 -0.91 -11.53
CA ILE A 123 1.95 -2.14 -12.01
C ILE A 123 1.83 -3.16 -10.87
N ILE A 124 2.91 -3.38 -10.13
CA ILE A 124 2.91 -4.31 -8.99
C ILE A 124 1.98 -3.80 -7.88
N ASN A 125 1.93 -2.49 -7.63
CA ASN A 125 0.98 -1.91 -6.70
C ASN A 125 -0.47 -2.17 -7.13
N CYS A 126 -0.81 -1.98 -8.41
CA CYS A 126 -2.12 -2.32 -8.94
C CYS A 126 -2.46 -3.80 -8.71
N PHE A 127 -1.52 -4.71 -8.98
CA PHE A 127 -1.69 -6.15 -8.73
C PHE A 127 -2.01 -6.46 -7.27
N VAL A 128 -1.22 -5.89 -6.33
CA VAL A 128 -1.47 -6.07 -4.90
C VAL A 128 -2.81 -5.44 -4.47
N HIS A 129 -3.18 -4.29 -5.04
CA HIS A 129 -4.46 -3.65 -4.77
C HIS A 129 -5.64 -4.47 -5.30
N VAL A 130 -5.53 -5.15 -6.45
CA VAL A 130 -6.56 -6.10 -6.92
C VAL A 130 -6.80 -7.19 -5.87
N ILE A 131 -5.73 -7.80 -5.36
CA ILE A 131 -5.84 -8.85 -4.33
C ILE A 131 -6.40 -8.29 -3.02
N MET A 132 -5.93 -7.10 -2.61
CA MET A 132 -6.36 -6.44 -1.38
C MET A 132 -7.84 -6.07 -1.41
N TYR A 133 -8.29 -5.39 -2.46
CA TYR A 133 -9.69 -4.99 -2.60
C TYR A 133 -10.61 -6.18 -2.83
N THR A 134 -10.13 -7.25 -3.47
CA THR A 134 -10.86 -8.53 -3.54
C THR A 134 -11.07 -9.11 -2.14
N TYR A 135 -10.03 -9.12 -1.30
CA TYR A 135 -10.16 -9.55 0.09
C TYR A 135 -11.16 -8.68 0.87
N TYR A 136 -11.12 -7.36 0.71
CA TYR A 136 -12.07 -6.45 1.38
C TYR A 136 -13.50 -6.64 0.89
N PHE A 137 -13.71 -6.78 -0.42
CA PHE A 137 -15.00 -7.12 -0.99
C PHE A 137 -15.57 -8.42 -0.39
N LEU A 138 -14.79 -9.51 -0.42
CA LEU A 138 -15.20 -10.81 0.12
C LEU A 138 -15.48 -10.74 1.63
N SER A 139 -14.71 -9.95 2.38
CA SER A 139 -14.90 -9.77 3.82
C SER A 139 -16.25 -9.12 4.17
N LEU A 140 -16.91 -8.46 3.23
CA LEU A 140 -18.20 -7.81 3.45
C LEU A 140 -19.40 -8.70 3.11
N LEU A 141 -19.20 -9.84 2.42
CA LEU A 141 -20.27 -10.78 2.03
C LEU A 141 -20.80 -11.64 3.20
N GLY A 142 -20.30 -11.42 4.42
CA GLY A 142 -20.86 -11.98 5.65
C GLY A 142 -20.04 -13.14 6.26
N PRO A 143 -20.50 -13.69 7.40
CA PRO A 143 -19.73 -14.66 8.18
C PRO A 143 -19.40 -15.94 7.41
N THR A 144 -20.30 -16.38 6.54
CA THR A 144 -20.14 -17.59 5.71
C THR A 144 -18.97 -17.49 4.74
N VAL A 145 -18.64 -16.29 4.25
CA VAL A 145 -17.49 -16.06 3.38
C VAL A 145 -16.24 -15.77 4.22
N GLN A 146 -16.37 -14.97 5.29
CA GLN A 146 -15.26 -14.60 6.17
C GLN A 146 -14.50 -15.79 6.75
N LYS A 147 -15.18 -16.91 7.05
CA LYS A 147 -14.52 -18.13 7.55
C LYS A 147 -13.47 -18.71 6.59
N HIS A 148 -13.60 -18.45 5.28
CA HIS A 148 -12.66 -18.92 4.26
C HIS A 148 -11.49 -17.94 4.04
N LEU A 149 -11.51 -16.75 4.66
CA LEU A 149 -10.50 -15.70 4.49
C LEU A 149 -9.31 -15.86 5.45
N TRP A 150 -8.83 -17.09 5.61
CA TRP A 150 -7.69 -17.45 6.48
C TRP A 150 -6.36 -16.84 6.00
N TRP A 151 -6.28 -16.48 4.72
CA TRP A 151 -5.07 -16.02 4.06
C TRP A 151 -4.73 -14.53 4.26
N LYS A 152 -5.43 -13.85 5.19
CA LYS A 152 -5.17 -12.43 5.54
C LYS A 152 -3.69 -12.14 5.84
N ARG A 153 -3.02 -13.08 6.52
CA ARG A 153 -1.60 -12.94 6.88
C ARG A 153 -0.70 -12.90 5.65
N TYR A 154 -0.98 -13.73 4.65
CA TYR A 154 -0.21 -13.78 3.40
C TYR A 154 -0.41 -12.51 2.59
N LEU A 155 -1.60 -11.91 2.61
CA LEU A 155 -1.85 -10.61 1.99
C LEU A 155 -0.96 -9.52 2.61
N THR A 156 -0.82 -9.50 3.93
CA THR A 156 0.08 -8.54 4.61
C THR A 156 1.55 -8.79 4.26
N GLN A 157 1.96 -10.06 4.15
CA GLN A 157 3.31 -10.42 3.71
C GLN A 157 3.57 -10.00 2.25
N LEU A 158 2.58 -10.16 1.37
CA LEU A 158 2.65 -9.73 -0.03
C LEU A 158 2.82 -8.21 -0.14
N GLN A 159 2.06 -7.42 0.62
CA GLN A 159 2.22 -5.96 0.68
C GLN A 159 3.62 -5.55 1.13
N LEU A 160 4.15 -6.21 2.17
CA LEU A 160 5.51 -5.93 2.65
C LEU A 160 6.58 -6.30 1.61
N ALA A 161 6.41 -7.43 0.93
CA ALA A 161 7.28 -7.85 -0.16
C ALA A 161 7.24 -6.85 -1.32
N GLN A 162 6.07 -6.34 -1.69
CA GLN A 162 5.90 -5.31 -2.72
C GLN A 162 6.62 -4.01 -2.37
N PHE A 163 6.52 -3.53 -1.13
CA PHE A 163 7.27 -2.33 -0.72
C PHE A 163 8.78 -2.55 -0.75
N THR A 164 9.25 -3.73 -0.30
CA THR A 164 10.67 -4.07 -0.32
C THR A 164 11.19 -4.17 -1.77
N PHE A 165 10.44 -4.82 -2.64
CA PHE A 165 10.76 -4.92 -4.06
C PHE A 165 10.82 -3.54 -4.71
N ALA A 166 9.78 -2.71 -4.53
CA ALA A 166 9.72 -1.37 -5.08
C ALA A 166 10.91 -0.52 -4.62
N PHE A 167 11.25 -0.59 -3.32
CA PHE A 167 12.41 0.10 -2.77
C PHE A 167 13.71 -0.32 -3.48
N VAL A 168 13.99 -1.62 -3.58
CA VAL A 168 15.21 -2.12 -4.22
C VAL A 168 15.25 -1.74 -5.71
N HIS A 169 14.12 -1.89 -6.40
CA HIS A 169 14.00 -1.55 -7.82
C HIS A 169 14.24 -0.06 -8.10
N MET A 170 13.73 0.83 -7.24
CA MET A 170 13.96 2.27 -7.35
C MET A 170 15.40 2.70 -7.00
N MET A 171 16.19 1.85 -6.35
CA MET A 171 17.62 2.11 -6.12
C MET A 171 18.51 1.75 -7.32
N VAL A 172 18.03 0.95 -8.27
CA VAL A 172 18.85 0.52 -9.44
C VAL A 172 19.39 1.71 -10.25
N PRO A 173 18.63 2.78 -10.56
CA PRO A 173 19.15 3.93 -11.29
C PRO A 173 20.24 4.72 -10.55
N MET A 174 20.49 4.46 -9.27
CA MET A 174 21.62 5.02 -8.52
C MET A 174 22.95 4.40 -8.95
N PHE A 175 22.93 3.12 -9.32
CA PHE A 175 24.12 2.35 -9.70
C PHE A 175 24.26 2.20 -11.21
N MET A 176 23.18 2.37 -11.96
CA MET A 176 23.17 2.25 -13.42
C MET A 176 22.59 3.50 -14.08
N ASN A 177 23.35 4.07 -15.01
CA ASN A 177 22.91 5.22 -15.79
C ASN A 177 21.99 4.77 -16.94
N CYS A 178 20.67 4.84 -16.72
CA CYS A 178 19.66 4.64 -17.78
C CYS A 178 18.93 5.94 -18.18
N GLY A 179 19.46 7.11 -17.83
CA GLY A 179 18.83 8.40 -18.11
C GLY A 179 17.66 8.74 -17.18
N TYR A 180 17.55 8.07 -16.03
CA TYR A 180 16.59 8.46 -15.00
C TYR A 180 17.06 9.75 -14.28
N PRO A 181 16.20 10.77 -14.09
CA PRO A 181 16.65 12.06 -13.58
C PRO A 181 17.17 11.99 -12.14
N ARG A 182 18.36 12.55 -11.89
CA ARG A 182 19.01 12.51 -10.56
C ARG A 182 18.17 13.13 -9.44
N VAL A 183 17.40 14.18 -9.75
CA VAL A 183 16.49 14.83 -8.79
C VAL A 183 15.49 13.83 -8.21
N HIS A 184 14.92 12.96 -9.05
CA HIS A 184 13.96 11.94 -8.61
C HIS A 184 14.64 10.91 -7.71
N ILE A 185 15.89 10.54 -8.01
CA ILE A 185 16.68 9.62 -7.17
C ILE A 185 16.88 10.20 -5.76
N TYR A 186 17.22 11.49 -5.63
CA TYR A 186 17.40 12.11 -4.31
C TYR A 186 16.10 12.19 -3.50
N VAL A 187 14.98 12.54 -4.14
CA VAL A 187 13.65 12.55 -3.48
C VAL A 187 13.31 11.16 -2.94
N MET A 188 13.51 10.13 -3.76
CA MET A 188 13.26 8.75 -3.36
C MET A 188 14.18 8.28 -2.23
N LEU A 189 15.44 8.72 -2.20
CA LEU A 189 16.35 8.39 -1.11
C LEU A 189 15.87 8.98 0.23
N CYS A 190 15.33 10.19 0.22
CA CYS A 190 14.73 10.80 1.40
C CYS A 190 13.50 10.02 1.88
N GLU A 191 12.62 9.62 0.97
CA GLU A 191 11.44 8.78 1.29
C GLU A 191 11.84 7.40 1.80
N ALA A 192 12.87 6.81 1.20
CA ALA A 192 13.44 5.53 1.60
C ALA A 192 13.88 5.54 3.07
N VAL A 193 14.64 6.56 3.47
CA VAL A 193 15.06 6.75 4.87
C VAL A 193 13.84 6.93 5.78
N PHE A 194 12.88 7.75 5.37
CA PHE A 194 11.66 7.97 6.13
C PHE A 194 10.88 6.67 6.37
N PHE A 195 10.59 5.88 5.33
CA PHE A 195 9.90 4.60 5.46
C PHE A 195 10.70 3.59 6.28
N PHE A 196 12.02 3.52 6.12
CA PHE A 196 12.87 2.62 6.91
C PHE A 196 12.78 2.92 8.42
N THR A 197 12.80 4.21 8.81
CA THR A 197 12.63 4.59 10.22
C THR A 197 11.24 4.22 10.75
N MET A 198 10.20 4.44 9.93
CA MET A 198 8.82 4.08 10.26
C MET A 198 8.64 2.58 10.48
N PHE A 199 9.14 1.76 9.54
CA PHE A 199 9.09 0.31 9.64
C PHE A 199 9.88 -0.21 10.85
N THR A 200 11.05 0.38 11.12
CA THR A 200 11.85 0.02 12.30
C THR A 200 11.09 0.31 13.60
N ARG A 201 10.41 1.46 13.69
CA ARG A 201 9.57 1.80 14.85
C ARG A 201 8.38 0.84 14.99
N PHE A 202 7.71 0.52 13.89
CA PHE A 202 6.60 -0.44 13.88
C PHE A 202 7.07 -1.83 14.32
N TYR A 203 8.16 -2.33 13.76
CA TYR A 203 8.73 -3.64 14.09
C TYR A 203 9.13 -3.74 15.57
N ARG A 204 9.80 -2.71 16.10
CA ARG A 204 10.17 -2.65 17.53
C ARG A 204 8.93 -2.71 18.42
N LYS A 205 7.90 -1.92 18.13
CA LYS A 205 6.64 -1.93 18.90
C LYS A 205 5.87 -3.25 18.77
N ALA A 206 5.89 -3.88 17.60
CA ALA A 206 5.16 -5.12 17.36
C ALA A 206 5.83 -6.36 18.00
N TYR A 207 7.17 -6.41 18.03
CA TYR A 207 7.92 -7.62 18.37
C TYR A 207 8.86 -7.50 19.57
N LYS A 208 9.37 -6.31 19.91
CA LYS A 208 10.27 -6.10 21.05
C LYS A 208 9.50 -5.85 22.35
N ASP A 209 8.40 -5.12 22.29
CA ASP A 209 7.57 -4.81 23.47
C ASP A 209 6.69 -6.00 23.92
N ARG A 210 6.66 -7.10 23.16
CA ARG A 210 5.98 -8.35 23.55
C ARG A 210 6.83 -9.27 24.44
N LYS A 211 8.10 -8.95 24.69
CA LYS A 211 8.95 -9.66 25.67
C LYS A 211 8.88 -8.99 27.04
N SER A 212 7.71 -9.04 27.68
CA SER A 212 7.59 -9.16 29.14
C SER A 212 6.19 -9.61 29.52
N PRO A 213 5.92 -10.92 29.62
CA PRO A 213 5.24 -11.42 30.80
C PRO A 213 6.26 -11.38 31.92
N SER A 214 6.15 -10.43 32.84
CA SER A 214 6.78 -10.54 34.15
C SER A 214 6.39 -11.89 34.71
N LYS A 215 7.42 -12.68 35.06
CA LYS A 215 7.27 -13.91 35.84
C LYS A 215 6.73 -13.54 37.21
N ASP A 216 5.41 -13.43 37.35
CA ASP A 216 4.78 -13.64 38.65
C ASP A 216 4.62 -15.16 38.81
N TYR A 217 5.75 -15.80 39.08
CA TYR A 217 5.76 -17.12 39.70
C TYR A 217 5.37 -16.87 41.16
N VAL A 218 4.07 -16.93 41.45
CA VAL A 218 3.61 -17.09 42.82
C VAL A 218 4.07 -18.47 43.26
N ASP A 219 5.15 -18.46 44.03
CA ASP A 219 5.70 -19.61 44.73
C ASP A 219 4.59 -20.25 45.59
N SER A 220 4.24 -21.48 45.27
CA SER A 220 3.20 -22.28 45.93
C SER A 220 3.71 -22.98 47.20
N SER A 221 4.72 -22.43 47.88
CA SER A 221 5.32 -23.05 49.07
C SER A 221 4.97 -22.41 50.43
N ASP A 222 4.21 -21.32 50.51
CA ASP A 222 3.98 -20.64 51.81
C ASP A 222 2.56 -20.75 52.41
N LEU A 223 1.76 -21.74 51.98
CA LEU A 223 0.45 -22.04 52.59
C LEU A 223 0.49 -23.28 53.51
N LYS A 224 1.56 -23.44 54.29
CA LYS A 224 1.63 -24.43 55.39
C LYS A 224 2.47 -23.95 56.57
N SER A 225 2.16 -22.78 57.15
CA SER A 225 2.35 -22.58 58.58
C SER A 225 1.48 -21.43 59.09
N LYS A 226 0.29 -21.78 59.61
CA LYS A 226 -0.44 -21.08 60.69
C LYS A 226 -1.80 -21.76 60.86
N VAL A 227 -1.73 -22.94 61.47
CA VAL A 227 -2.72 -23.28 62.51
C VAL A 227 -2.22 -22.59 63.76
N GLN A 228 -2.91 -21.53 64.15
CA GLN A 228 -3.33 -21.34 65.53
C GLN A 228 -4.58 -20.45 65.54
#